data_AF-A0A2V8N4T0-F1
#
_entry.id   AF-A0A2V8N4T0-F1
#
_cell.length_a   1.000
_cell.length_b   1.000
_cell.length_c   1.000
_cell.angle_alpha   90.00
_cell.angle_beta   90.00
_cell.angle_gamma   90.00
#
_symmetry.space_group_name_H-M   'P 1'
#
loop_
_entity.id
_entity.type
_entity.pdbx_description
1 polymer ?
#
loop_
_entity_poly.entity_id
_entity_poly.type
_entity_poly.pdbx_seq_one_letter_code
_entity_poly.pdbx_strand_id
1 'polypeptide(L)'
;MKTRTNITCPAIALFALACFALSPTVRAVLPAPSGGYPGQNTAEGDDALFSLTTGVSNTAIGFEALFSNTYGLGNTAVGDSALAHNTSGIDNTALGEEALDSNTDGFGNVAIGSFALLLSTANENTAIGFSALGLNTIGNQNTAIGFDVLSSNTTGYGNTATGYDALVTNSTGSNNTANGTFALSNNIRGDDNTATGFDALASNTTGSNNTANGFDALASNRAGNSNTASGHNALRSNTTGSFNIAVGPAAGSRLTTGSNNIDIANQGVAAEGSTIRIGTTGTQTNTYIAGISGVTMAGGVGVIVDTNGHFGTVVSSERFKDAIKPMDKTSEAILALKPVTFRYKRELDPNGIPQFGLVAEEVEKINPDLVARDDEGKAYTVRYDAVNAMLLNEFLKEHKAFVAEQHKVEEQGVMIAQQQKQIEALIAGLQKVSAQLEARKPAPQVVKNP
;
A
#
# COMPACT_ATOMS: atom_id res chain seq x y z
N MET A 1 -111.20 -6.48 43.97
CA MET A 1 -109.94 -5.92 44.51
C MET A 1 -108.85 -6.08 43.46
N LYS A 2 -108.04 -5.04 43.25
CA LYS A 2 -106.82 -4.97 42.42
C LYS A 2 -105.94 -6.21 42.68
N THR A 3 -105.20 -6.78 41.72
CA THR A 3 -103.93 -6.22 41.20
C THR A 3 -103.46 -6.89 39.91
N ARG A 4 -102.59 -6.14 39.21
CA ARG A 4 -102.14 -6.23 37.82
C ARG A 4 -101.26 -7.43 37.47
N THR A 5 -101.50 -7.94 36.28
CA THR A 5 -100.65 -8.79 35.44
C THR A 5 -99.38 -8.04 35.02
N ASN A 6 -98.21 -8.65 35.22
CA ASN A 6 -96.97 -8.32 34.50
C ASN A 6 -96.31 -9.64 34.10
N ILE A 7 -96.65 -10.12 32.90
CA ILE A 7 -95.89 -11.17 32.22
C ILE A 7 -94.87 -10.43 31.37
N THR A 8 -93.65 -10.27 31.89
CA THR A 8 -92.50 -9.83 31.11
C THR A 8 -92.09 -10.99 30.20
N CYS A 9 -92.30 -10.81 28.90
CA CYS A 9 -92.02 -11.77 27.84
C CYS A 9 -90.50 -11.81 27.57
N PRO A 10 -89.76 -12.89 27.93
CA PRO A 10 -88.33 -12.99 27.60
C PRO A 10 -88.09 -13.40 26.14
N ALA A 11 -89.14 -13.80 25.41
CA ALA A 11 -89.03 -14.28 24.04
C ALA A 11 -88.77 -13.17 23.01
N ILE A 12 -89.17 -11.92 23.30
CA ILE A 12 -88.96 -10.81 22.36
C ILE A 12 -87.51 -10.29 22.43
N ALA A 13 -86.85 -10.37 23.59
CA ALA A 13 -85.46 -9.97 23.74
C ALA A 13 -84.48 -10.95 23.06
N LEU A 14 -84.77 -12.26 23.09
CA LEU A 14 -83.96 -13.25 22.37
C LEU A 14 -84.13 -13.15 20.84
N PHE A 15 -85.32 -12.81 20.35
CA PHE A 15 -85.55 -12.64 18.92
C PHE A 15 -84.89 -11.36 18.38
N ALA A 16 -84.85 -10.29 19.18
CA ALA A 16 -84.12 -9.08 18.85
C ALA A 16 -82.60 -9.31 18.78
N LEU A 17 -82.02 -10.12 19.68
CA LEU A 17 -80.59 -10.49 19.61
C LEU A 17 -80.27 -11.42 18.43
N ALA A 18 -81.16 -12.34 18.08
CA ALA A 18 -80.96 -13.23 16.93
C ALA A 18 -81.00 -12.49 15.58
N CYS A 19 -81.77 -11.40 15.48
CA CYS A 19 -81.80 -10.55 14.28
C CYS A 19 -80.51 -9.71 14.10
N PHE A 20 -79.74 -9.45 15.16
CA PHE A 20 -78.43 -8.81 15.03
C PHE A 20 -77.31 -9.81 14.68
N ALA A 21 -77.44 -11.07 15.08
CA ALA A 21 -76.50 -12.14 14.73
C ALA A 21 -76.60 -12.61 13.26
N LEU A 22 -77.67 -12.24 12.56
CA LEU A 22 -77.91 -12.51 11.13
C LEU A 22 -77.96 -11.22 10.29
N SER A 23 -77.50 -10.09 10.83
CA SER A 23 -77.22 -8.93 9.97
C SER A 23 -76.16 -9.36 8.94
N PRO A 24 -76.33 -9.02 7.64
CA PRO A 24 -75.22 -9.20 6.72
C PRO A 24 -74.04 -8.48 7.36
N THR A 25 -72.91 -9.17 7.49
CA THR A 25 -71.63 -8.49 7.65
C THR A 25 -71.67 -7.33 6.69
N VAL A 26 -71.47 -6.12 7.21
CA VAL A 26 -71.32 -4.93 6.38
C VAL A 26 -70.13 -5.26 5.49
N ARG A 27 -70.41 -5.81 4.31
CA ARG A 27 -69.46 -5.82 3.21
C ARG A 27 -69.28 -4.33 2.97
N ALA A 28 -68.08 -3.86 3.27
CA ALA A 28 -67.60 -2.59 2.77
C ALA A 28 -68.08 -2.46 1.33
N VAL A 29 -68.65 -1.29 1.03
CA VAL A 29 -69.11 -0.95 -0.31
C VAL A 29 -68.02 -1.36 -1.29
N LEU A 30 -68.38 -2.12 -2.33
CA LEU A 30 -67.46 -2.48 -3.42
C LEU A 30 -67.72 -1.50 -4.58
N PRO A 31 -66.76 -0.62 -4.91
CA PRO A 31 -65.54 -0.28 -4.17
C PRO A 31 -65.81 0.70 -3.02
N ALA A 32 -64.92 0.73 -2.02
CA ALA A 32 -65.01 1.66 -0.90
C ALA A 32 -64.97 3.10 -1.44
N PRO A 33 -65.63 4.08 -0.81
CA PRO A 33 -65.49 5.47 -1.21
C PRO A 33 -64.01 5.86 -1.16
N SER A 34 -63.50 6.30 -2.31
CA SER A 34 -62.12 6.73 -2.49
C SER A 34 -61.71 7.76 -1.43
N GLY A 35 -60.71 7.40 -0.60
CA GLY A 35 -59.75 8.37 -0.06
C GLY A 35 -59.84 8.80 1.41
N GLY A 36 -60.51 8.09 2.32
CA GLY A 36 -60.47 8.51 3.73
C GLY A 36 -60.70 7.39 4.74
N TYR A 37 -59.63 6.69 5.12
CA TYR A 37 -59.67 5.73 6.22
C TYR A 37 -59.34 6.43 7.55
N PRO A 38 -59.89 5.97 8.69
CA PRO A 38 -59.56 6.52 10.01
C PRO A 38 -58.05 6.56 10.25
N GLY A 39 -57.58 7.54 11.02
CA GLY A 39 -56.16 7.65 11.36
C GLY A 39 -55.27 8.15 10.21
N GLN A 40 -55.80 8.95 9.27
CA GLN A 40 -55.04 9.48 8.12
C GLN A 40 -54.53 8.38 7.17
N ASN A 41 -55.22 7.25 7.10
CA ASN A 41 -54.88 6.17 6.18
C ASN A 41 -55.54 6.39 4.80
N THR A 42 -54.88 5.95 3.74
CA THR A 42 -55.37 5.93 2.35
C THR A 42 -55.25 4.50 1.82
N ALA A 43 -56.31 3.94 1.26
CA ALA A 43 -56.28 2.64 0.59
C ALA A 43 -57.07 2.69 -0.73
N GLU A 44 -56.47 2.21 -1.82
CA GLU A 44 -57.06 2.13 -3.15
C GLU A 44 -56.58 0.85 -3.85
N GLY A 45 -57.48 -0.09 -4.12
CA GLY A 45 -57.14 -1.42 -4.66
C GLY A 45 -57.89 -2.54 -3.95
N ASP A 46 -57.90 -3.72 -4.53
CA ASP A 46 -58.51 -4.90 -3.90
C ASP A 46 -57.64 -5.37 -2.72
N ASP A 47 -58.28 -5.64 -1.59
CA ASP A 47 -57.63 -6.04 -0.33
C ASP A 47 -56.50 -5.11 0.18
N ALA A 48 -56.44 -3.87 -0.33
CA ALA A 48 -55.53 -2.85 0.18
C ALA A 48 -55.86 -2.53 1.66
N LEU A 49 -54.85 -2.58 2.54
CA LEU A 49 -54.97 -2.28 3.97
C LEU A 49 -55.97 -3.20 4.73
N PHE A 50 -56.21 -4.43 4.24
CA PHE A 50 -57.28 -5.32 4.71
C PHE A 50 -57.25 -5.62 6.22
N SER A 51 -56.06 -5.83 6.80
CA SER A 51 -55.90 -6.26 8.20
C SER A 51 -55.67 -5.11 9.21
N LEU A 52 -55.92 -3.85 8.81
CA LEU A 52 -55.66 -2.69 9.68
C LEU A 52 -56.46 -2.73 10.99
N THR A 53 -55.76 -2.65 12.14
CA THR A 53 -56.38 -2.51 13.46
C THR A 53 -56.23 -1.10 14.03
N THR A 54 -55.02 -0.70 14.45
CA THR A 54 -54.77 0.63 15.07
C THR A 54 -53.69 1.45 14.38
N GLY A 55 -53.15 0.98 13.24
CA GLY A 55 -52.15 1.71 12.46
C GLY A 55 -52.69 3.05 11.92
N VAL A 56 -51.82 4.04 11.78
CA VAL A 56 -52.15 5.40 11.32
C VAL A 56 -51.18 5.89 10.24
N SER A 57 -51.62 6.85 9.42
CA SER A 57 -50.83 7.54 8.42
C SER A 57 -50.23 6.65 7.32
N ASN A 58 -50.89 5.53 6.98
CA ASN A 58 -50.45 4.62 5.92
C ASN A 58 -51.11 4.94 4.57
N THR A 59 -50.39 4.72 3.47
CA THR A 59 -50.90 4.82 2.09
C THR A 59 -50.72 3.48 1.39
N ALA A 60 -51.80 2.86 0.91
CA ALA A 60 -51.80 1.58 0.19
C ALA A 60 -52.49 1.75 -1.17
N ILE A 61 -51.77 1.52 -2.27
CA ILE A 61 -52.32 1.64 -3.63
C ILE A 61 -51.91 0.43 -4.46
N GLY A 62 -52.85 -0.47 -4.77
CA GLY A 62 -52.58 -1.71 -5.50
C GLY A 62 -53.33 -2.90 -4.92
N PHE A 63 -53.29 -4.03 -5.63
CA PHE A 63 -53.81 -5.31 -5.15
C PHE A 63 -52.96 -5.79 -3.96
N GLU A 64 -53.59 -6.11 -2.84
CA GLU A 64 -52.95 -6.59 -1.59
C GLU A 64 -51.87 -5.65 -1.00
N ALA A 65 -51.82 -4.37 -1.40
CA ALA A 65 -50.89 -3.41 -0.81
C ALA A 65 -51.17 -3.24 0.70
N LEU A 66 -50.13 -3.42 1.54
CA LEU A 66 -50.26 -3.38 3.02
C LEU A 66 -51.30 -4.36 3.60
N PHE A 67 -51.56 -5.50 2.94
CA PHE A 67 -52.61 -6.47 3.30
C PHE A 67 -52.63 -6.86 4.79
N SER A 68 -51.47 -7.17 5.37
CA SER A 68 -51.33 -7.69 6.74
C SER A 68 -51.06 -6.64 7.81
N ASN A 69 -51.08 -5.34 7.46
CA ASN A 69 -50.68 -4.27 8.39
C ASN A 69 -51.66 -4.16 9.56
N THR A 70 -51.22 -4.47 10.79
CA THR A 70 -52.08 -4.42 11.98
C THR A 70 -51.87 -3.16 12.81
N TYR A 71 -50.61 -2.89 13.19
CA TYR A 71 -50.20 -1.78 14.06
C TYR A 71 -49.26 -0.76 13.40
N GLY A 72 -48.76 -1.06 12.19
CA GLY A 72 -47.75 -0.25 11.51
C GLY A 72 -48.20 1.19 11.23
N LEU A 73 -47.23 2.10 11.26
CA LEU A 73 -47.43 3.55 11.20
C LEU A 73 -46.63 4.15 10.04
N GLY A 74 -47.19 5.12 9.33
CA GLY A 74 -46.42 5.94 8.38
C GLY A 74 -45.91 5.21 7.13
N ASN A 75 -46.47 4.05 6.78
CA ASN A 75 -45.99 3.27 5.64
C ASN A 75 -46.63 3.71 4.32
N THR A 76 -45.86 3.75 3.24
CA THR A 76 -46.34 3.98 1.86
C THR A 76 -46.08 2.74 1.02
N ALA A 77 -47.12 2.12 0.47
CA ALA A 77 -47.05 0.94 -0.39
C ALA A 77 -47.82 1.19 -1.68
N VAL A 78 -47.14 1.07 -2.82
CA VAL A 78 -47.72 1.28 -4.15
C VAL A 78 -47.25 0.17 -5.09
N GLY A 79 -48.17 -0.70 -5.51
CA GLY A 79 -47.85 -1.86 -6.33
C GLY A 79 -48.61 -3.12 -5.89
N ASP A 80 -48.53 -4.15 -6.71
CA ASP A 80 -49.05 -5.49 -6.43
C ASP A 80 -48.28 -6.10 -5.25
N SER A 81 -48.99 -6.45 -4.18
CA SER A 81 -48.44 -7.01 -2.93
C SER A 81 -47.29 -6.20 -2.30
N ALA A 82 -47.20 -4.90 -2.59
CA ALA A 82 -46.22 -4.01 -1.96
C ALA A 82 -46.47 -3.97 -0.43
N LEU A 83 -45.45 -4.29 0.37
CA LEU A 83 -45.54 -4.36 1.83
C LEU A 83 -46.65 -5.30 2.37
N ALA A 84 -47.07 -6.32 1.61
CA ALA A 84 -48.27 -7.11 1.93
C ALA A 84 -48.17 -7.86 3.28
N HIS A 85 -46.98 -8.24 3.70
CA HIS A 85 -46.73 -8.94 4.97
C HIS A 85 -46.05 -8.05 6.02
N ASN A 86 -46.36 -6.74 6.03
CA ASN A 86 -45.98 -5.86 7.15
C ASN A 86 -46.95 -6.00 8.31
N THR A 87 -46.49 -6.25 9.55
CA THR A 87 -47.41 -6.38 10.71
C THR A 87 -47.37 -5.16 11.62
N SER A 88 -46.17 -4.74 12.03
CA SER A 88 -45.93 -3.64 12.97
C SER A 88 -44.89 -2.63 12.48
N GLY A 89 -44.27 -2.85 11.32
CA GLY A 89 -43.23 -1.98 10.76
C GLY A 89 -43.69 -0.54 10.54
N ILE A 90 -42.74 0.39 10.65
CA ILE A 90 -42.98 1.84 10.73
C ILE A 90 -42.14 2.60 9.69
N ASP A 91 -42.72 3.63 9.08
CA ASP A 91 -42.04 4.57 8.18
C ASP A 91 -41.34 3.90 6.99
N ASN A 92 -41.94 2.86 6.41
CA ASN A 92 -41.42 2.19 5.22
C ASN A 92 -42.05 2.73 3.94
N THR A 93 -41.26 2.82 2.87
CA THR A 93 -41.74 3.17 1.52
C THR A 93 -41.48 2.01 0.56
N ALA A 94 -42.52 1.45 -0.04
CA ALA A 94 -42.47 0.39 -1.04
C ALA A 94 -43.19 0.83 -2.33
N LEU A 95 -42.49 0.78 -3.46
CA LEU A 95 -43.02 1.10 -4.78
C LEU A 95 -42.57 0.04 -5.79
N GLY A 96 -43.49 -0.83 -6.22
CA GLY A 96 -43.20 -1.94 -7.13
C GLY A 96 -43.97 -3.21 -6.76
N GLU A 97 -43.97 -4.16 -7.69
CA GLU A 97 -44.49 -5.53 -7.44
C GLU A 97 -43.64 -6.22 -6.37
N GLU A 98 -44.27 -6.70 -5.31
CA GLU A 98 -43.65 -7.37 -4.16
C GLU A 98 -42.48 -6.58 -3.53
N ALA A 99 -42.47 -5.26 -3.68
CA ALA A 99 -41.49 -4.41 -3.03
C ALA A 99 -41.67 -4.47 -1.51
N LEU A 100 -40.62 -4.90 -0.79
CA LEU A 100 -40.60 -5.05 0.66
C LEU A 100 -41.79 -5.88 1.20
N ASP A 101 -42.18 -6.93 0.46
CA ASP A 101 -43.32 -7.80 0.77
C ASP A 101 -43.29 -8.28 2.23
N SER A 102 -42.19 -8.88 2.66
CA SER A 102 -42.06 -9.55 3.96
C SER A 102 -41.32 -8.71 5.00
N ASN A 103 -42.00 -7.69 5.56
CA ASN A 103 -41.47 -6.80 6.59
C ASN A 103 -42.23 -6.83 7.92
N THR A 104 -42.05 -7.88 8.74
CA THR A 104 -42.85 -8.05 9.98
C THR A 104 -42.81 -6.83 10.90
N ASP A 105 -41.61 -6.35 11.25
CA ASP A 105 -41.36 -5.32 12.27
C ASP A 105 -40.35 -4.23 11.86
N GLY A 106 -39.80 -4.29 10.64
CA GLY A 106 -38.72 -3.39 10.23
C GLY A 106 -39.18 -1.95 10.05
N PHE A 107 -38.28 -0.98 10.27
CA PHE A 107 -38.58 0.44 10.15
C PHE A 107 -37.61 1.20 9.25
N GLY A 108 -38.11 2.28 8.65
CA GLY A 108 -37.30 3.24 7.89
C GLY A 108 -36.70 2.68 6.60
N ASN A 109 -37.32 1.67 5.99
CA ASN A 109 -36.84 1.09 4.74
C ASN A 109 -37.44 1.79 3.51
N VAL A 110 -36.65 1.92 2.45
CA VAL A 110 -37.08 2.40 1.13
C VAL A 110 -36.83 1.30 0.11
N ALA A 111 -37.88 0.79 -0.53
CA ALA A 111 -37.85 -0.23 -1.57
C ALA A 111 -38.56 0.29 -2.82
N ILE A 112 -37.83 0.50 -3.91
CA ILE A 112 -38.36 1.03 -5.16
C ILE A 112 -37.90 0.14 -6.32
N GLY A 113 -38.82 -0.60 -6.93
CA GLY A 113 -38.55 -1.60 -7.96
C GLY A 113 -39.17 -2.95 -7.61
N SER A 114 -39.47 -3.76 -8.62
CA SER A 114 -40.02 -5.11 -8.37
C SER A 114 -39.02 -5.95 -7.58
N PHE A 115 -39.52 -6.66 -6.57
CA PHE A 115 -38.75 -7.52 -5.66
C PHE A 115 -37.63 -6.81 -4.87
N ALA A 116 -37.61 -5.48 -4.84
CA ALA A 116 -36.67 -4.73 -4.01
C ALA A 116 -36.97 -5.01 -2.53
N LEU A 117 -35.95 -5.40 -1.75
CA LEU A 117 -36.08 -5.78 -0.33
C LEU A 117 -37.15 -6.86 -0.05
N LEU A 118 -37.43 -7.75 -1.01
CA LEU A 118 -38.50 -8.76 -0.94
C LEU A 118 -38.64 -9.45 0.44
N LEU A 119 -37.50 -9.91 1.00
CA LEU A 119 -37.46 -10.59 2.30
C LEU A 119 -36.61 -9.79 3.31
N SER A 120 -37.21 -8.83 4.03
CA SER A 120 -36.47 -8.03 5.01
C SER A 120 -37.22 -7.79 6.30
N THR A 121 -36.64 -8.25 7.41
CA THR A 121 -37.04 -7.85 8.78
C THR A 121 -36.11 -6.79 9.37
N ALA A 122 -35.20 -6.25 8.54
CA ALA A 122 -34.17 -5.31 8.93
C ALA A 122 -34.64 -3.84 8.85
N ASN A 123 -33.80 -2.93 9.32
CA ASN A 123 -34.09 -1.51 9.45
C ASN A 123 -33.16 -0.65 8.61
N GLU A 124 -33.64 0.54 8.25
CA GLU A 124 -32.85 1.63 7.65
C GLU A 124 -32.16 1.23 6.33
N ASN A 125 -32.78 0.37 5.52
CA ASN A 125 -32.25 -0.02 4.22
C ASN A 125 -32.85 0.80 3.08
N THR A 126 -32.03 1.15 2.07
CA THR A 126 -32.48 1.77 0.82
C THR A 126 -32.17 0.82 -0.34
N ALA A 127 -33.19 0.34 -1.03
CA ALA A 127 -33.12 -0.52 -2.21
C ALA A 127 -33.87 0.14 -3.38
N ILE A 128 -33.17 0.49 -4.44
CA ILE A 128 -33.73 1.14 -5.62
C ILE A 128 -33.26 0.40 -6.87
N GLY A 129 -34.17 -0.33 -7.50
CA GLY A 129 -33.95 -1.14 -8.70
C GLY A 129 -34.55 -2.53 -8.56
N PHE A 130 -34.58 -3.27 -9.66
CA PHE A 130 -35.09 -4.64 -9.67
C PHE A 130 -34.24 -5.54 -8.76
N SER A 131 -34.89 -6.24 -7.83
CA SER A 131 -34.27 -7.21 -6.90
C SER A 131 -33.11 -6.67 -6.05
N ALA A 132 -32.99 -5.34 -5.92
CA ALA A 132 -32.01 -4.73 -5.03
C ALA A 132 -32.27 -5.17 -3.57
N LEU A 133 -31.26 -5.70 -2.87
CA LEU A 133 -31.37 -6.26 -1.51
C LEU A 133 -32.45 -7.36 -1.33
N GLY A 134 -32.81 -8.10 -2.39
CA GLY A 134 -33.94 -9.04 -2.37
C GLY A 134 -33.96 -10.07 -1.22
N LEU A 135 -32.81 -10.57 -0.77
CA LEU A 135 -32.73 -11.59 0.29
C LEU A 135 -32.25 -11.07 1.67
N ASN A 136 -32.29 -9.75 1.90
CA ASN A 136 -31.74 -9.11 3.10
C ASN A 136 -32.55 -9.35 4.38
N THR A 137 -32.27 -10.44 5.08
CA THR A 137 -33.06 -10.83 6.26
C THR A 137 -32.86 -9.94 7.50
N ILE A 138 -31.60 -9.70 7.92
CA ILE A 138 -31.25 -9.02 9.20
C ILE A 138 -30.34 -7.80 8.99
N GLY A 139 -29.69 -7.67 7.84
CA GLY A 139 -28.72 -6.62 7.58
C GLY A 139 -29.32 -5.21 7.60
N ASN A 140 -28.89 -4.37 8.55
CA ASN A 140 -29.35 -2.99 8.66
C ASN A 140 -28.46 -2.01 7.89
N GLN A 141 -28.99 -0.82 7.59
CA GLN A 141 -28.21 0.32 7.10
C GLN A 141 -27.50 0.06 5.76
N ASN A 142 -28.10 -0.75 4.88
CA ASN A 142 -27.58 -1.00 3.55
C ASN A 142 -28.22 -0.07 2.51
N THR A 143 -27.42 0.43 1.57
CA THR A 143 -27.87 1.18 0.39
C THR A 143 -27.54 0.40 -0.87
N ALA A 144 -28.53 0.06 -1.68
CA ALA A 144 -28.42 -0.69 -2.92
C ALA A 144 -29.17 0.06 -4.03
N ILE A 145 -28.45 0.54 -5.05
CA ILE A 145 -29.04 1.31 -6.16
C ILE A 145 -28.60 0.70 -7.49
N GLY A 146 -29.54 0.07 -8.20
CA GLY A 146 -29.33 -0.56 -9.49
C GLY A 146 -29.96 -1.94 -9.59
N PHE A 147 -29.61 -2.69 -10.63
CA PHE A 147 -30.16 -4.00 -10.92
C PHE A 147 -29.37 -5.09 -10.18
N ASP A 148 -30.08 -5.95 -9.42
CA ASP A 148 -29.51 -7.08 -8.66
C ASP A 148 -28.36 -6.71 -7.69
N VAL A 149 -28.37 -5.47 -7.21
CA VAL A 149 -27.36 -4.98 -6.26
C VAL A 149 -27.63 -5.56 -4.87
N LEU A 150 -26.59 -6.14 -4.23
CA LEU A 150 -26.68 -6.75 -2.89
C LEU A 150 -27.79 -7.83 -2.76
N SER A 151 -28.22 -8.46 -3.85
CA SER A 151 -29.40 -9.34 -3.86
C SER A 151 -29.27 -10.57 -2.95
N SER A 152 -28.05 -11.04 -2.68
CA SER A 152 -27.78 -12.18 -1.77
C SER A 152 -27.38 -11.78 -0.34
N ASN A 153 -27.45 -10.49 0.03
CA ASN A 153 -27.14 -10.05 1.40
C ASN A 153 -28.08 -10.71 2.39
N THR A 154 -27.56 -11.25 3.50
CA THR A 154 -28.40 -11.86 4.55
C THR A 154 -28.26 -11.11 5.86
N THR A 155 -27.04 -10.99 6.39
CA THR A 155 -26.77 -10.36 7.70
C THR A 155 -25.77 -9.21 7.64
N GLY A 156 -25.17 -8.95 6.48
CA GLY A 156 -24.21 -7.86 6.31
C GLY A 156 -24.86 -6.50 6.54
N TYR A 157 -24.20 -5.61 7.27
CA TYR A 157 -24.72 -4.27 7.59
C TYR A 157 -23.80 -3.17 7.07
N GLY A 158 -24.35 -1.97 6.89
CA GLY A 158 -23.57 -0.79 6.52
C GLY A 158 -22.95 -0.85 5.12
N ASN A 159 -23.46 -1.68 4.21
CA ASN A 159 -22.94 -1.76 2.85
C ASN A 159 -23.57 -0.69 1.94
N THR A 160 -22.77 -0.04 1.10
CA THR A 160 -23.24 0.92 0.09
C THR A 160 -22.85 0.43 -1.29
N ALA A 161 -23.82 0.17 -2.15
CA ALA A 161 -23.59 -0.36 -3.48
C ALA A 161 -24.43 0.36 -4.55
N THR A 162 -23.79 0.73 -5.66
CA THR A 162 -24.44 1.34 -6.82
C THR A 162 -23.87 0.75 -8.10
N GLY A 163 -24.73 0.24 -8.98
CA GLY A 163 -24.30 -0.35 -10.26
C GLY A 163 -25.19 -1.50 -10.73
N TYR A 164 -24.69 -2.29 -11.69
CA TYR A 164 -25.28 -3.56 -12.08
C TYR A 164 -24.49 -4.68 -11.41
N ASP A 165 -25.15 -5.58 -10.67
CA ASP A 165 -24.52 -6.70 -9.95
C ASP A 165 -23.39 -6.30 -8.97
N ALA A 166 -23.45 -5.08 -8.44
CA ALA A 166 -22.52 -4.63 -7.40
C ALA A 166 -22.81 -5.36 -6.08
N LEU A 167 -21.76 -5.95 -5.45
CA LEU A 167 -21.88 -6.74 -4.21
C LEU A 167 -22.94 -7.88 -4.26
N VAL A 168 -23.27 -8.39 -5.45
CA VAL A 168 -24.41 -9.32 -5.67
C VAL A 168 -24.35 -10.58 -4.80
N THR A 169 -23.17 -11.16 -4.55
CA THR A 169 -23.02 -12.37 -3.71
C THR A 169 -22.68 -12.10 -2.24
N ASN A 170 -22.64 -10.84 -1.79
CA ASN A 170 -22.29 -10.52 -0.40
C ASN A 170 -23.27 -11.21 0.53
N SER A 171 -22.83 -12.15 1.37
CA SER A 171 -23.73 -12.85 2.29
C SER A 171 -23.73 -12.23 3.69
N THR A 172 -22.53 -12.00 4.24
CA THR A 172 -22.33 -11.55 5.63
C THR A 172 -21.33 -10.40 5.77
N GLY A 173 -20.64 -10.02 4.69
CA GLY A 173 -19.67 -8.92 4.72
C GLY A 173 -20.33 -7.59 5.07
N SER A 174 -19.64 -6.76 5.85
CA SER A 174 -20.14 -5.49 6.37
C SER A 174 -19.24 -4.31 6.00
N ASN A 175 -19.81 -3.11 6.02
CA ASN A 175 -19.12 -1.84 5.73
C ASN A 175 -18.42 -1.79 4.36
N ASN A 176 -18.92 -2.50 3.35
CA ASN A 176 -18.34 -2.46 2.01
C ASN A 176 -18.96 -1.35 1.16
N THR A 177 -18.12 -0.65 0.38
CA THR A 177 -18.55 0.33 -0.62
C THR A 177 -18.25 -0.19 -2.02
N ALA A 178 -19.25 -0.34 -2.88
CA ALA A 178 -19.11 -0.83 -4.25
C ALA A 178 -19.80 0.10 -5.25
N ASN A 179 -19.04 0.85 -6.04
CA ASN A 179 -19.57 1.79 -7.02
C ASN A 179 -19.05 1.44 -8.42
N GLY A 180 -19.91 0.81 -9.22
CA GLY A 180 -19.60 0.37 -10.57
C GLY A 180 -20.22 -0.98 -10.89
N THR A 181 -20.36 -1.27 -12.17
CA THR A 181 -20.80 -2.59 -12.66
C THR A 181 -19.83 -3.67 -12.20
N PHE A 182 -20.36 -4.73 -11.57
CA PHE A 182 -19.62 -5.86 -11.00
C PHE A 182 -18.59 -5.53 -9.91
N ALA A 183 -18.59 -4.29 -9.38
CA ALA A 183 -17.72 -3.92 -8.27
C ALA A 183 -18.00 -4.82 -7.04
N LEU A 184 -16.96 -5.46 -6.50
CA LEU A 184 -17.07 -6.41 -5.38
C LEU A 184 -18.08 -7.56 -5.60
N SER A 185 -18.38 -7.93 -6.85
CA SER A 185 -19.48 -8.87 -7.18
C SER A 185 -19.40 -10.22 -6.47
N ASN A 186 -18.20 -10.77 -6.24
CA ASN A 186 -18.01 -12.06 -5.55
C ASN A 186 -17.65 -11.96 -4.06
N ASN A 187 -17.83 -10.80 -3.41
CA ASN A 187 -17.64 -10.68 -1.96
C ASN A 187 -18.55 -11.66 -1.23
N ILE A 188 -18.02 -12.47 -0.30
CA ILE A 188 -18.84 -13.38 0.51
C ILE A 188 -18.83 -12.90 1.97
N ARG A 189 -17.64 -12.73 2.54
CA ARG A 189 -17.42 -12.37 3.96
C ARG A 189 -16.40 -11.25 4.19
N GLY A 190 -15.87 -10.64 3.12
CA GLY A 190 -14.91 -9.56 3.26
C GLY A 190 -15.57 -8.33 3.86
N ASP A 191 -14.87 -7.67 4.79
CA ASP A 191 -15.33 -6.46 5.48
C ASP A 191 -14.48 -5.25 5.11
N ASP A 192 -15.06 -4.06 5.24
CA ASP A 192 -14.36 -2.78 5.10
C ASP A 192 -13.63 -2.61 3.74
N ASN A 193 -14.20 -3.12 2.65
CA ASN A 193 -13.63 -2.96 1.31
C ASN A 193 -14.28 -1.77 0.57
N THR A 194 -13.48 -1.02 -0.17
CA THR A 194 -13.95 0.04 -1.09
C THR A 194 -13.55 -0.32 -2.52
N ALA A 195 -14.53 -0.46 -3.41
CA ALA A 195 -14.33 -0.72 -4.83
C ALA A 195 -15.07 0.32 -5.68
N THR A 196 -14.33 1.08 -6.47
CA THR A 196 -14.89 2.06 -7.43
C THR A 196 -14.35 1.77 -8.82
N GLY A 197 -15.24 1.44 -9.76
CA GLY A 197 -14.89 1.10 -11.13
C GLY A 197 -15.54 -0.19 -11.62
N PHE A 198 -15.52 -0.40 -12.93
CA PHE A 198 -15.96 -1.66 -13.54
C PHE A 198 -15.02 -2.80 -13.12
N ASP A 199 -15.59 -3.90 -12.62
CA ASP A 199 -14.86 -5.09 -12.13
C ASP A 199 -13.82 -4.79 -11.03
N ALA A 200 -13.91 -3.64 -10.36
CA ALA A 200 -13.04 -3.32 -9.23
C ALA A 200 -13.27 -4.35 -8.11
N LEU A 201 -12.21 -5.04 -7.70
CA LEU A 201 -12.20 -6.03 -6.62
C LEU A 201 -13.20 -7.20 -6.82
N ALA A 202 -13.56 -7.51 -8.07
CA ALA A 202 -14.66 -8.41 -8.43
C ALA A 202 -14.55 -9.84 -7.85
N SER A 203 -13.34 -10.39 -7.67
CA SER A 203 -13.15 -11.78 -7.20
C SER A 203 -12.93 -11.93 -5.69
N ASN A 204 -13.06 -10.86 -4.90
CA ASN A 204 -12.77 -10.88 -3.47
C ASN A 204 -13.73 -11.82 -2.75
N THR A 205 -13.26 -12.88 -2.09
CA THR A 205 -14.14 -13.80 -1.36
C THR A 205 -14.17 -13.50 0.13
N THR A 206 -12.98 -13.28 0.73
CA THR A 206 -12.80 -13.11 2.18
C THR A 206 -11.80 -12.04 2.55
N GLY A 207 -11.20 -11.34 1.58
CA GLY A 207 -10.25 -10.27 1.88
C GLY A 207 -10.96 -9.06 2.48
N SER A 208 -10.32 -8.41 3.44
CA SER A 208 -10.85 -7.24 4.14
C SER A 208 -9.89 -6.05 4.04
N ASN A 209 -10.42 -4.85 4.27
CA ASN A 209 -9.66 -3.59 4.29
C ASN A 209 -8.97 -3.25 2.96
N ASN A 210 -9.53 -3.67 1.81
CA ASN A 210 -8.95 -3.37 0.51
C ASN A 210 -9.60 -2.13 -0.12
N THR A 211 -8.79 -1.29 -0.77
CA THR A 211 -9.25 -0.16 -1.59
C THR A 211 -8.85 -0.40 -3.04
N ALA A 212 -9.84 -0.44 -3.94
CA ALA A 212 -9.67 -0.58 -5.38
C ALA A 212 -10.37 0.57 -6.10
N ASN A 213 -9.61 1.40 -6.81
CA ASN A 213 -10.14 2.51 -7.59
C ASN A 213 -9.62 2.44 -9.03
N GLY A 214 -10.50 2.10 -9.96
CA GLY A 214 -10.19 1.96 -11.38
C GLY A 214 -10.79 0.70 -12.00
N PHE A 215 -10.87 0.68 -13.33
CA PHE A 215 -11.25 -0.50 -14.11
C PHE A 215 -10.29 -1.66 -13.82
N ASP A 216 -10.81 -2.84 -13.49
CA ASP A 216 -10.06 -4.05 -13.14
C ASP A 216 -9.04 -3.87 -11.98
N ALA A 217 -9.19 -2.83 -11.16
CA ALA A 217 -8.32 -2.63 -10.01
C ALA A 217 -8.53 -3.77 -9.01
N LEU A 218 -7.46 -4.49 -8.67
CA LEU A 218 -7.44 -5.57 -7.68
C LEU A 218 -8.42 -6.73 -8.00
N ALA A 219 -8.80 -6.88 -9.27
CA ALA A 219 -9.91 -7.72 -9.73
C ALA A 219 -9.80 -9.22 -9.35
N SER A 220 -8.58 -9.77 -9.25
CA SER A 220 -8.35 -11.19 -8.94
C SER A 220 -8.12 -11.48 -7.45
N ASN A 221 -8.19 -10.48 -6.56
CA ASN A 221 -7.93 -10.69 -5.14
C ASN A 221 -8.98 -11.62 -4.58
N ARG A 222 -8.59 -12.68 -3.88
CA ARG A 222 -9.51 -13.66 -3.25
C ARG A 222 -9.52 -13.49 -1.74
N ALA A 223 -8.34 -13.42 -1.13
CA ALA A 223 -8.17 -13.40 0.32
C ALA A 223 -7.11 -12.40 0.83
N GLY A 224 -6.47 -11.65 -0.07
CA GLY A 224 -5.50 -10.63 0.33
C GLY A 224 -6.17 -9.49 1.09
N ASN A 225 -5.50 -8.99 2.12
CA ASN A 225 -5.99 -7.94 3.01
C ASN A 225 -5.18 -6.66 2.87
N SER A 226 -5.79 -5.53 3.21
CA SER A 226 -5.09 -4.25 3.37
C SER A 226 -4.32 -3.81 2.12
N ASN A 227 -4.84 -4.10 0.93
CA ASN A 227 -4.25 -3.64 -0.33
C ASN A 227 -4.87 -2.31 -0.78
N THR A 228 -4.06 -1.44 -1.36
CA THR A 228 -4.51 -0.20 -2.02
C THR A 228 -4.13 -0.25 -3.49
N ALA A 229 -5.11 -0.32 -4.38
CA ALA A 229 -4.94 -0.30 -5.83
C ALA A 229 -5.65 0.93 -6.42
N SER A 230 -4.89 1.84 -7.02
CA SER A 230 -5.44 3.04 -7.66
C SER A 230 -4.90 3.16 -9.09
N GLY A 231 -5.76 2.87 -10.07
CA GLY A 231 -5.44 2.89 -11.50
C GLY A 231 -6.06 1.72 -12.27
N HIS A 232 -6.21 1.90 -13.58
CA HIS A 232 -6.65 0.83 -14.50
C HIS A 232 -5.69 -0.37 -14.41
N ASN A 233 -6.21 -1.57 -14.13
CA ASN A 233 -5.47 -2.81 -13.91
C ASN A 233 -4.46 -2.80 -12.73
N ALA A 234 -4.53 -1.84 -11.80
CA ALA A 234 -3.64 -1.83 -10.64
C ALA A 234 -3.86 -3.09 -9.77
N LEU A 235 -2.79 -3.82 -9.42
CA LEU A 235 -2.83 -5.10 -8.70
C LEU A 235 -3.78 -6.15 -9.29
N ARG A 236 -4.13 -6.07 -10.58
CA ARG A 236 -5.13 -6.94 -11.22
C ARG A 236 -4.93 -8.44 -10.94
N SER A 237 -3.68 -8.90 -10.93
CA SER A 237 -3.34 -10.32 -10.78
C SER A 237 -3.11 -10.76 -9.34
N ASN A 238 -3.22 -9.85 -8.35
CA ASN A 238 -3.01 -10.20 -6.95
C ASN A 238 -4.14 -11.12 -6.50
N THR A 239 -3.82 -12.25 -5.88
CA THR A 239 -4.78 -13.27 -5.44
C THR A 239 -4.84 -13.39 -3.93
N THR A 240 -3.67 -13.46 -3.27
CA THR A 240 -3.56 -13.62 -1.80
C THR A 240 -2.59 -12.65 -1.14
N GLY A 241 -1.85 -11.87 -1.93
CA GLY A 241 -0.91 -10.88 -1.40
C GLY A 241 -1.62 -9.82 -0.58
N SER A 242 -0.98 -9.40 0.52
CA SER A 242 -1.53 -8.42 1.46
C SER A 242 -0.57 -7.24 1.64
N PHE A 243 -1.10 -6.12 2.14
CA PHE A 243 -0.30 -4.91 2.41
C PHE A 243 0.43 -4.36 1.18
N ASN A 244 -0.14 -4.53 -0.02
CA ASN A 244 0.43 -3.97 -1.23
C ASN A 244 -0.18 -2.60 -1.55
N ILE A 245 0.65 -1.66 -1.98
CA ILE A 245 0.24 -0.34 -2.47
C ILE A 245 0.62 -0.28 -3.95
N ALA A 246 -0.36 -0.07 -4.82
CA ALA A 246 -0.16 0.13 -6.25
C ALA A 246 -0.85 1.39 -6.73
N VAL A 247 -0.08 2.31 -7.29
CA VAL A 247 -0.56 3.60 -7.75
C VAL A 247 -0.12 3.85 -9.19
N GLY A 248 -1.10 3.99 -10.09
CA GLY A 248 -0.92 4.25 -11.50
C GLY A 248 -1.44 3.12 -12.40
N PRO A 249 -1.55 3.36 -13.71
CA PRO A 249 -2.00 2.35 -14.67
C PRO A 249 -1.09 1.11 -14.64
N ALA A 250 -1.71 -0.06 -14.51
CA ALA A 250 -1.06 -1.36 -14.43
C ALA A 250 -0.01 -1.49 -13.29
N ALA A 251 -0.05 -0.61 -12.29
CA ALA A 251 0.86 -0.67 -11.15
C ALA A 251 0.66 -2.01 -10.39
N GLY A 252 1.73 -2.74 -10.10
CA GLY A 252 1.67 -4.05 -9.46
C GLY A 252 0.86 -5.11 -10.23
N SER A 253 0.54 -4.90 -11.51
CA SER A 253 -0.30 -5.82 -12.29
C SER A 253 0.27 -7.23 -12.44
N ARG A 254 1.58 -7.42 -12.22
CA ARG A 254 2.25 -8.72 -12.21
C ARG A 254 2.39 -9.34 -10.82
N LEU A 255 2.04 -8.62 -9.75
CA LEU A 255 2.02 -9.20 -8.40
C LEU A 255 0.90 -10.23 -8.30
N THR A 256 1.25 -11.43 -7.83
CA THR A 256 0.33 -12.58 -7.74
C THR A 256 0.00 -12.95 -6.30
N THR A 257 1.01 -13.26 -5.49
CA THR A 257 0.83 -13.76 -4.11
C THR A 257 1.66 -13.04 -3.07
N GLY A 258 2.58 -12.18 -3.49
CA GLY A 258 3.53 -11.53 -2.60
C GLY A 258 2.94 -10.32 -1.89
N SER A 259 3.53 -9.97 -0.75
CA SER A 259 2.99 -9.02 0.22
C SER A 259 4.00 -7.92 0.54
N ASN A 260 3.51 -6.80 1.09
CA ASN A 260 4.32 -5.66 1.53
C ASN A 260 5.06 -4.93 0.41
N ASN A 261 4.50 -4.88 -0.80
CA ASN A 261 5.10 -4.15 -1.91
C ASN A 261 4.53 -2.75 -2.08
N ILE A 262 5.34 -1.85 -2.64
CA ILE A 262 4.92 -0.52 -3.09
C ILE A 262 5.31 -0.37 -4.56
N ASP A 263 4.33 -0.42 -5.45
CA ASP A 263 4.49 -0.22 -6.89
C ASP A 263 3.88 1.12 -7.31
N ILE A 264 4.70 2.08 -7.71
CA ILE A 264 4.25 3.38 -8.23
C ILE A 264 4.62 3.44 -9.70
N ALA A 265 3.62 3.35 -10.58
CA ALA A 265 3.80 3.29 -12.03
C ALA A 265 4.82 2.23 -12.49
N ASN A 266 4.87 1.11 -11.76
CA ASN A 266 5.70 -0.06 -12.06
C ASN A 266 4.81 -1.32 -12.08
N GLN A 267 5.03 -2.24 -13.01
CA GLN A 267 4.19 -3.45 -13.12
C GLN A 267 4.41 -4.48 -12.00
N GLY A 268 5.46 -4.35 -11.19
CA GLY A 268 5.84 -5.33 -10.17
C GLY A 268 6.45 -6.60 -10.77
N VAL A 269 6.81 -7.53 -9.90
CA VAL A 269 7.34 -8.86 -10.26
C VAL A 269 6.51 -9.95 -9.59
N ALA A 270 6.24 -11.05 -10.30
CA ALA A 270 5.41 -12.13 -9.75
C ALA A 270 5.97 -12.70 -8.44
N ALA A 271 5.08 -12.94 -7.48
CA ALA A 271 5.37 -13.42 -6.13
C ALA A 271 6.38 -12.57 -5.29
N GLU A 272 6.81 -11.41 -5.78
CA GLU A 272 7.73 -10.53 -5.06
C GLU A 272 7.10 -10.00 -3.78
N GLY A 273 7.89 -9.83 -2.72
CA GLY A 273 7.45 -9.28 -1.45
C GLY A 273 8.43 -8.24 -0.91
N SER A 274 7.94 -7.39 0.00
CA SER A 274 8.75 -6.42 0.74
C SER A 274 9.57 -5.47 -0.14
N THR A 275 9.09 -5.16 -1.35
CA THR A 275 9.86 -4.42 -2.35
C THR A 275 9.18 -3.10 -2.73
N ILE A 276 9.98 -2.06 -2.90
CA ILE A 276 9.52 -0.76 -3.44
C ILE A 276 10.02 -0.63 -4.88
N ARG A 277 9.09 -0.40 -5.82
CA ARG A 277 9.38 -0.09 -7.22
C ARG A 277 8.70 1.20 -7.62
N ILE A 278 9.48 2.15 -8.14
CA ILE A 278 8.98 3.46 -8.56
C ILE A 278 9.43 3.71 -10.00
N GLY A 279 8.47 3.91 -10.88
CA GLY A 279 8.69 4.13 -12.31
C GLY A 279 9.06 2.86 -13.07
N THR A 280 9.24 2.98 -14.38
CA THR A 280 9.58 1.92 -15.32
C THR A 280 10.93 2.22 -15.96
N THR A 281 11.81 1.21 -15.99
CA THR A 281 13.15 1.30 -16.59
C THR A 281 13.07 1.83 -18.03
N GLY A 282 13.92 2.80 -18.36
CA GLY A 282 13.97 3.44 -19.67
C GLY A 282 12.90 4.52 -19.92
N THR A 283 11.87 4.63 -19.07
CA THR A 283 10.84 5.69 -19.17
C THR A 283 11.19 6.86 -18.25
N GLN A 284 11.34 6.60 -16.95
CA GLN A 284 11.78 7.61 -15.99
C GLN A 284 13.31 7.68 -16.02
N THR A 285 13.84 8.81 -16.51
CA THR A 285 15.30 9.05 -16.60
C THR A 285 15.86 9.91 -15.48
N ASN A 286 14.99 10.47 -14.62
CA ASN A 286 15.38 11.34 -13.51
C ASN A 286 14.53 11.01 -12.28
N THR A 287 15.16 11.01 -11.09
CA THR A 287 14.48 10.80 -9.81
C THR A 287 14.86 11.91 -8.83
N TYR A 288 13.87 12.67 -8.37
CA TYR A 288 14.07 13.73 -7.37
C TYR A 288 13.32 13.38 -6.08
N ILE A 289 14.05 13.10 -5.02
CA ILE A 289 13.49 12.92 -3.67
C ILE A 289 13.79 14.20 -2.90
N ALA A 290 12.77 15.03 -2.62
CA ALA A 290 12.95 16.41 -2.15
C ALA A 290 13.81 16.53 -0.87
N GLY A 291 13.74 15.57 0.06
CA GLY A 291 14.57 15.56 1.28
C GLY A 291 16.01 15.09 1.08
N ILE A 292 16.37 14.63 -0.13
CA ILE A 292 17.71 14.14 -0.49
C ILE A 292 18.35 15.05 -1.53
N SER A 293 17.58 15.44 -2.55
CA SER A 293 18.07 16.24 -3.68
C SER A 293 18.49 17.64 -3.23
N GLY A 294 19.78 17.95 -3.38
CA GLY A 294 20.34 19.27 -3.03
C GLY A 294 20.65 19.46 -1.54
N VAL A 295 20.50 18.43 -0.70
CA VAL A 295 20.87 18.49 0.72
C VAL A 295 22.29 17.99 0.93
N THR A 296 23.14 18.79 1.59
CA THR A 296 24.49 18.39 1.96
C THR A 296 24.46 17.44 3.15
N MET A 297 25.11 16.28 3.03
CA MET A 297 25.16 15.29 4.12
C MET A 297 26.08 15.76 5.25
N ALA A 298 25.51 16.16 6.39
CA ALA A 298 26.22 16.73 7.54
C ALA A 298 27.30 15.80 8.14
N GLY A 299 27.21 14.48 7.91
CA GLY A 299 28.19 13.50 8.37
C GLY A 299 29.27 13.13 7.34
N GLY A 300 29.19 13.64 6.10
CA GLY A 300 30.16 13.34 5.03
C GLY A 300 30.18 11.89 4.52
N VAL A 301 29.30 11.02 5.02
CA VAL A 301 29.21 9.62 4.54
C VAL A 301 28.32 9.59 3.31
N GLY A 302 28.91 9.24 2.16
CA GLY A 302 28.16 9.09 0.91
C GLY A 302 27.16 7.93 0.98
N VAL A 303 26.03 8.09 0.29
CA VAL A 303 25.08 7.00 0.03
C VAL A 303 25.55 6.22 -1.19
N ILE A 304 25.60 4.90 -1.05
CA ILE A 304 25.96 3.95 -2.11
C ILE A 304 24.80 2.99 -2.37
N VAL A 305 24.83 2.38 -3.55
CA VAL A 305 24.01 1.21 -3.86
C VAL A 305 24.89 -0.03 -3.66
N ASP A 306 24.46 -0.96 -2.81
CA ASP A 306 25.18 -2.21 -2.58
C ASP A 306 25.02 -3.19 -3.76
N THR A 307 25.70 -4.33 -3.72
CA THR A 307 25.62 -5.35 -4.78
C THR A 307 24.25 -6.02 -4.90
N ASN A 308 23.36 -5.82 -3.94
CA ASN A 308 21.99 -6.33 -3.94
C ASN A 308 20.98 -5.24 -4.36
N GLY A 309 21.46 -4.05 -4.75
CA GLY A 309 20.61 -2.95 -5.19
C GLY A 309 20.02 -2.10 -4.07
N HIS A 310 20.49 -2.24 -2.83
CA HIS A 310 19.98 -1.44 -1.71
C HIS A 310 20.71 -0.10 -1.59
N PHE A 311 19.94 0.98 -1.37
CA PHE A 311 20.49 2.26 -0.94
C PHE A 311 20.95 2.20 0.52
N GLY A 312 22.19 2.60 0.80
CA GLY A 312 22.73 2.60 2.15
C GLY A 312 23.99 3.45 2.31
N THR A 313 24.66 3.32 3.44
CA THR A 313 25.93 3.98 3.73
C THR A 313 27.06 2.96 3.90
N VAL A 314 28.29 3.37 3.68
CA VAL A 314 29.47 2.50 3.87
C VAL A 314 29.66 2.20 5.36
N VAL A 315 29.85 0.92 5.71
CA VAL A 315 30.15 0.48 7.08
C VAL A 315 31.63 0.10 7.21
N SER A 316 32.27 0.44 8.34
CA SER A 316 33.70 0.18 8.55
C SER A 316 34.09 -0.21 9.98
N SER A 317 33.11 -0.35 10.89
CA SER A 317 33.37 -0.79 12.27
C SER A 317 33.93 -2.21 12.32
N GLU A 318 34.80 -2.50 13.28
CA GLU A 318 35.30 -3.85 13.58
C GLU A 318 34.16 -4.86 13.76
N ARG A 319 33.02 -4.43 14.31
CA ARG A 319 31.80 -5.24 14.44
C ARG A 319 31.28 -5.88 13.14
N PHE A 320 31.64 -5.30 12.00
CA PHE A 320 31.18 -5.74 10.68
C PHE A 320 32.32 -6.33 9.82
N LYS A 321 33.46 -6.65 10.44
CA LYS A 321 34.66 -7.13 9.75
C LYS A 321 35.19 -8.40 10.42
N ASP A 322 35.53 -9.37 9.60
CA ASP A 322 36.22 -10.59 10.01
C ASP A 322 37.62 -10.66 9.39
N ALA A 323 38.49 -11.52 9.96
CA ALA A 323 39.84 -11.79 9.46
C ALA A 323 40.73 -10.54 9.24
N ILE A 324 40.64 -9.58 10.16
CA ILE A 324 41.40 -8.31 10.10
C ILE A 324 42.90 -8.59 10.27
N LYS A 325 43.70 -8.28 9.25
CA LYS A 325 45.16 -8.45 9.23
C LYS A 325 45.84 -7.32 8.44
N PRO A 326 47.17 -7.09 8.63
CA PRO A 326 47.92 -6.16 7.79
C PRO A 326 47.82 -6.48 6.29
N MET A 327 47.86 -5.46 5.44
CA MET A 327 47.75 -5.62 3.98
C MET A 327 49.02 -6.20 3.34
N ASP A 328 50.18 -6.05 3.98
CA ASP A 328 51.50 -6.51 3.51
C ASP A 328 51.71 -6.25 2.01
N LYS A 329 52.11 -7.24 1.22
CA LYS A 329 52.38 -7.10 -0.22
C LYS A 329 51.13 -6.96 -1.09
N THR A 330 49.93 -7.14 -0.53
CA THR A 330 48.68 -7.09 -1.30
C THR A 330 48.50 -5.72 -1.97
N SER A 331 48.88 -4.65 -1.27
CA SER A 331 48.77 -3.28 -1.76
C SER A 331 49.77 -2.91 -2.85
N GLU A 332 50.85 -3.68 -3.06
CA GLU A 332 51.88 -3.38 -4.07
C GLU A 332 51.34 -3.45 -5.50
N ALA A 333 50.21 -4.14 -5.72
CA ALA A 333 49.53 -4.19 -7.01
C ALA A 333 49.19 -2.79 -7.56
N ILE A 334 48.93 -1.81 -6.68
CA ILE A 334 48.57 -0.45 -7.12
C ILE A 334 49.73 0.28 -7.80
N LEU A 335 50.98 -0.12 -7.53
CA LEU A 335 52.18 0.52 -8.08
C LEU A 335 52.32 0.28 -9.59
N ALA A 336 51.63 -0.74 -10.13
CA ALA A 336 51.57 -1.02 -11.56
C ALA A 336 50.42 -0.29 -12.28
N LEU A 337 49.50 0.35 -11.54
CA LEU A 337 48.38 1.08 -12.13
C LEU A 337 48.85 2.34 -12.86
N LYS A 338 48.14 2.70 -13.93
CA LYS A 338 48.49 3.85 -14.78
C LYS A 338 47.36 4.88 -14.75
N PRO A 339 47.50 5.98 -14.00
CA PRO A 339 46.53 7.07 -14.02
C PRO A 339 46.41 7.69 -15.41
N VAL A 340 45.19 8.05 -15.79
CA VAL A 340 44.87 8.68 -17.08
C VAL A 340 44.03 9.94 -16.89
N THR A 341 44.10 10.83 -17.88
CA THR A 341 43.14 11.93 -18.05
C THR A 341 42.19 11.56 -19.17
N PHE A 342 40.89 11.72 -18.95
CA PHE A 342 39.86 11.34 -19.92
C PHE A 342 38.70 12.33 -19.91
N ARG A 343 37.77 12.16 -20.86
CA ARG A 343 36.47 12.81 -20.87
C ARG A 343 35.43 11.73 -21.05
N TYR A 344 34.32 11.81 -20.33
CA TYR A 344 33.19 10.92 -20.61
C TYR A 344 32.63 11.18 -22.02
N LYS A 345 31.97 10.18 -22.59
CA LYS A 345 31.22 10.34 -23.84
C LYS A 345 30.14 11.41 -23.64
N ARG A 346 29.80 12.14 -24.71
CA ARG A 346 28.84 13.26 -24.67
C ARG A 346 27.44 12.86 -24.16
N GLU A 347 27.08 11.59 -24.29
CA GLU A 347 25.84 11.01 -23.76
C GLU A 347 25.81 11.00 -22.23
N LEU A 348 26.96 10.86 -21.58
CA LEU A 348 27.10 10.79 -20.12
C LEU A 348 27.49 12.15 -19.51
N ASP A 349 28.32 12.93 -20.21
CA ASP A 349 28.68 14.29 -19.83
C ASP A 349 28.61 15.20 -21.07
N PRO A 350 27.48 15.89 -21.27
CA PRO A 350 27.31 16.84 -22.37
C PRO A 350 28.34 17.98 -22.34
N ASN A 351 28.88 18.33 -21.18
CA ASN A 351 29.82 19.43 -21.01
C ASN A 351 31.28 19.03 -21.30
N GLY A 352 31.58 17.72 -21.36
CA GLY A 352 32.90 17.20 -21.73
C GLY A 352 34.02 17.64 -20.79
N ILE A 353 33.73 17.68 -19.50
CA ILE A 353 34.64 18.14 -18.45
C ILE A 353 35.82 17.14 -18.36
N PRO A 354 37.09 17.60 -18.37
CA PRO A 354 38.24 16.72 -18.13
C PRO A 354 38.16 16.04 -16.77
N GLN A 355 38.35 14.72 -16.75
CA GLN A 355 38.36 13.87 -15.57
C GLN A 355 39.72 13.18 -15.41
N PHE A 356 39.99 12.72 -14.20
CA PHE A 356 41.21 12.00 -13.85
C PHE A 356 40.84 10.68 -13.19
N GLY A 357 41.53 9.59 -13.52
CA GLY A 357 41.23 8.29 -12.94
C GLY A 357 41.97 7.15 -13.58
N LEU A 358 41.34 5.98 -13.59
CA LEU A 358 41.83 4.71 -14.09
C LEU A 358 40.79 4.11 -15.06
N VAL A 359 41.25 3.31 -16.01
CA VAL A 359 40.39 2.54 -16.93
C VAL A 359 40.13 1.16 -16.33
N ALA A 360 38.86 0.78 -16.15
CA ALA A 360 38.48 -0.44 -15.42
C ALA A 360 39.10 -1.71 -16.04
N GLU A 361 39.12 -1.82 -17.35
CA GLU A 361 39.71 -2.94 -18.10
C GLU A 361 41.24 -3.02 -17.97
N GLU A 362 41.91 -1.89 -17.73
CA GLU A 362 43.36 -1.89 -17.48
C GLU A 362 43.67 -2.29 -16.04
N VAL A 363 42.86 -1.82 -15.08
CA VAL A 363 42.95 -2.22 -13.67
C VAL A 363 42.70 -3.72 -13.54
N GLU A 364 41.69 -4.25 -14.23
CA GLU A 364 41.31 -5.67 -14.19
C GLU A 364 42.48 -6.60 -14.55
N LYS A 365 43.31 -6.23 -15.52
CA LYS A 365 44.49 -7.00 -15.95
C LYS A 365 45.58 -7.07 -14.88
N ILE A 366 45.64 -6.06 -14.00
CA ILE A 366 46.65 -5.93 -12.94
C ILE A 366 46.14 -6.58 -11.66
N ASN A 367 44.93 -6.21 -11.23
CA ASN A 367 44.26 -6.79 -10.09
C ASN A 367 42.73 -6.79 -10.31
N PRO A 368 42.13 -7.96 -10.61
CA PRO A 368 40.69 -8.05 -10.88
C PRO A 368 39.82 -7.73 -9.65
N ASP A 369 40.34 -7.84 -8.42
CA ASP A 369 39.57 -7.58 -7.19
C ASP A 369 39.26 -6.09 -6.99
N LEU A 370 39.92 -5.21 -7.75
CA LEU A 370 39.74 -3.76 -7.76
C LEU A 370 38.68 -3.27 -8.75
N VAL A 371 37.97 -4.18 -9.42
CA VAL A 371 37.00 -3.85 -10.46
C VAL A 371 35.63 -4.45 -10.12
N ALA A 372 34.59 -3.62 -10.18
CA ALA A 372 33.21 -4.09 -10.15
C ALA A 372 32.73 -4.35 -11.59
N ARG A 373 31.91 -5.39 -11.76
CA ARG A 373 31.40 -5.84 -13.05
C ARG A 373 29.92 -5.49 -13.22
N ASP A 374 29.49 -5.37 -14.46
CA ASP A 374 28.07 -5.26 -14.81
C ASP A 374 27.37 -6.63 -14.79
N ASP A 375 26.06 -6.63 -15.09
CA ASP A 375 25.22 -7.84 -15.12
C ASP A 375 25.67 -8.87 -16.19
N GLU A 376 26.47 -8.43 -17.18
CA GLU A 376 27.06 -9.27 -18.23
C GLU A 376 28.45 -9.80 -17.84
N GLY A 377 28.95 -9.43 -16.66
CA GLY A 377 30.27 -9.81 -16.16
C GLY A 377 31.42 -8.99 -16.74
N LYS A 378 31.16 -7.90 -17.47
CA LYS A 378 32.21 -7.02 -18.01
C LYS A 378 32.66 -6.01 -16.96
N ALA A 379 33.92 -5.59 -17.03
CA ALA A 379 34.44 -4.52 -16.18
C ALA A 379 33.60 -3.24 -16.35
N TYR A 380 33.05 -2.72 -15.24
CA TYR A 380 32.11 -1.60 -15.27
C TYR A 380 32.69 -0.37 -14.57
N THR A 381 33.26 -0.53 -13.37
CA THR A 381 33.85 0.58 -12.62
C THR A 381 34.98 0.11 -11.71
N VAL A 382 35.93 1.02 -11.43
CA VAL A 382 37.02 0.78 -10.49
C VAL A 382 36.53 1.03 -9.06
N ARG A 383 36.91 0.12 -8.14
CA ARG A 383 36.67 0.26 -6.70
C ARG A 383 37.67 1.24 -6.08
N TYR A 384 37.47 2.53 -6.34
CA TYR A 384 38.37 3.60 -5.89
C TYR A 384 38.53 3.66 -4.37
N ASP A 385 37.52 3.22 -3.60
CA ASP A 385 37.60 3.06 -2.15
C ASP A 385 38.69 2.07 -1.73
N ALA A 386 38.81 0.94 -2.42
CA ALA A 386 39.86 -0.05 -2.18
C ALA A 386 41.24 0.49 -2.61
N VAL A 387 41.32 1.16 -3.76
CA VAL A 387 42.55 1.79 -4.25
C VAL A 387 43.08 2.82 -3.23
N ASN A 388 42.21 3.67 -2.70
CA ASN A 388 42.59 4.68 -1.71
C ASN A 388 43.14 4.05 -0.41
N ALA A 389 42.53 2.97 0.06
CA ALA A 389 43.01 2.25 1.24
C ALA A 389 44.38 1.58 1.00
N MET A 390 44.59 0.99 -0.17
CA MET A 390 45.89 0.40 -0.55
C MET A 390 46.97 1.48 -0.73
N LEU A 391 46.62 2.62 -1.32
CA LEU A 391 47.51 3.77 -1.49
C LEU A 391 48.01 4.29 -0.14
N LEU A 392 47.12 4.36 0.86
CA LEU A 392 47.52 4.72 2.22
C LEU A 392 48.56 3.75 2.78
N ASN A 393 48.40 2.44 2.55
CA ASN A 393 49.38 1.46 3.04
C ASN A 393 50.75 1.63 2.38
N GLU A 394 50.82 1.78 1.04
CA GLU A 394 52.09 1.99 0.34
C GLU A 394 52.74 3.32 0.74
N PHE A 395 51.95 4.39 0.85
CA PHE A 395 52.45 5.67 1.34
C PHE A 395 53.09 5.54 2.74
N LEU A 396 52.42 4.83 3.65
CA LEU A 396 52.95 4.62 5.01
C LEU A 396 54.22 3.76 5.02
N LYS A 397 54.37 2.80 4.10
CA LYS A 397 55.60 2.01 3.94
C LYS A 397 56.75 2.88 3.44
N GLU A 398 56.54 3.62 2.36
CA GLU A 398 57.56 4.50 1.78
C GLU A 398 57.97 5.60 2.77
N HIS A 399 57.00 6.20 3.48
CA HIS A 399 57.28 7.21 4.50
C HIS A 399 58.16 6.66 5.62
N LYS A 400 57.89 5.45 6.11
CA LYS A 400 58.74 4.79 7.12
C LYS A 400 60.15 4.51 6.60
N ALA A 401 60.27 4.03 5.36
CA ALA A 401 61.56 3.77 4.74
C ALA A 401 62.37 5.06 4.56
N PHE A 402 61.71 6.15 4.14
CA PHE A 402 62.32 7.47 3.99
C PHE A 402 62.85 8.02 5.32
N VAL A 403 62.07 7.95 6.40
CA VAL A 403 62.50 8.39 7.74
C VAL A 403 63.70 7.57 8.24
N ALA A 404 63.70 6.25 8.01
CA ALA A 404 64.83 5.40 8.38
C ALA A 404 66.11 5.78 7.61
N GLU A 405 65.99 6.13 6.33
CA GLU A 405 67.13 6.57 5.54
C GLU A 405 67.64 7.95 5.96
N GLN A 406 66.76 8.90 6.31
CA GLN A 406 67.15 10.20 6.89
C GLN A 406 68.00 10.03 8.15
N HIS A 407 67.61 9.13 9.06
CA HIS A 407 68.42 8.84 10.25
C HIS A 407 69.82 8.29 9.91
N LYS A 408 69.93 7.40 8.91
CA LYS A 408 71.25 6.91 8.48
C LYS A 408 72.11 8.04 7.90
N VAL A 409 71.51 8.94 7.13
CA VAL A 409 72.20 10.11 6.56
C VAL A 409 72.70 11.04 7.68
N GLU A 410 71.91 11.25 8.73
CA GLU A 410 72.32 12.01 9.93
C GLU A 410 73.50 11.33 10.65
N GLU A 411 73.42 10.02 10.90
CA GLU A 411 74.51 9.25 11.51
C GLU A 411 75.80 9.30 10.68
N GLN A 412 75.68 9.15 9.35
CA GLN A 412 76.81 9.31 8.44
C GLN A 412 77.39 10.72 8.50
N GLY A 413 76.55 11.76 8.59
CA GLY A 413 76.99 13.14 8.77
C GLY A 413 77.82 13.33 10.04
N VAL A 414 77.40 12.72 11.16
CA VAL A 414 78.18 12.73 12.42
C VAL A 414 79.51 12.01 12.25
N MET A 415 79.54 10.85 11.60
CA MET A 415 80.78 10.11 11.35
C MET A 415 81.75 10.89 10.45
N ILE A 416 81.25 11.53 9.38
CA ILE A 416 82.05 12.36 8.48
C ILE A 416 82.65 13.55 9.24
N ALA A 417 81.87 14.22 10.08
CA ALA A 417 82.35 15.31 10.92
C ALA A 417 83.47 14.85 11.89
N GLN A 418 83.35 13.64 12.43
CA GLN A 418 84.38 13.05 13.29
C GLN A 418 85.66 12.69 12.51
N GLN A 419 85.53 12.10 11.31
CA GLN A 419 86.66 11.82 10.43
C GLN A 419 87.38 13.10 10.01
N GLN A 420 86.65 14.17 9.70
CA GLN A 420 87.22 15.47 9.35
C GLN A 420 88.10 16.01 10.49
N LYS A 421 87.63 15.94 11.75
CA LYS A 421 88.43 16.31 12.92
C LYS A 421 89.70 15.46 13.07
N GLN A 422 89.62 14.15 12.80
CA GLN A 422 90.78 13.26 12.85
C GLN A 422 91.81 13.59 11.75
N ILE A 423 91.36 13.93 10.54
CA ILE A 423 92.23 14.37 9.44
C ILE A 423 92.93 15.67 9.82
N GLU A 424 92.20 16.66 10.36
CA GLU A 424 92.78 17.92 10.82
C GLU A 424 93.84 17.69 11.92
N ALA A 425 93.57 16.80 12.88
CA ALA A 425 94.53 16.43 13.90
C ALA A 425 95.77 15.73 13.32
N LEU A 426 95.61 14.87 12.32
CA LEU A 426 96.71 14.21 11.63
C LEU A 426 97.57 15.21 10.83
N ILE A 427 96.94 16.16 10.13
CA ILE A 427 97.62 17.25 9.41
C ILE A 427 98.45 18.07 10.40
N ALA A 428 97.87 18.47 11.54
CA ALA A 428 98.59 19.20 12.59
C ALA A 428 99.76 18.38 13.16
N GLY A 429 99.57 17.06 13.36
CA GLY A 429 100.63 16.14 13.77
C GLY A 429 101.77 16.06 12.75
N LEU A 430 101.45 15.92 11.46
CA LEU A 430 102.42 15.90 10.36
C LEU A 430 103.22 17.21 10.28
N GLN A 431 102.56 18.36 10.41
CA GLN A 431 103.23 19.67 10.46
C GLN A 431 104.23 19.74 11.62
N LYS A 432 103.87 19.22 12.79
CA LYS A 432 104.75 19.17 13.97
C LYS A 432 105.96 18.26 13.75
N VAL A 433 105.77 17.08 13.16
CA VAL A 433 106.87 16.16 12.82
C VAL A 433 107.79 16.78 11.77
N SER A 434 107.22 17.43 10.74
CA SER A 434 107.99 18.15 9.72
C SER A 434 108.83 19.27 10.34
N ALA A 435 108.27 20.04 11.27
CA ALA A 435 109.01 21.08 12.00
C ALA A 435 110.15 20.50 12.87
N GLN A 436 109.94 19.34 13.51
CA GLN A 436 110.98 18.64 14.27
C GLN A 436 112.10 18.08 13.37
N LEU A 437 111.77 17.63 12.15
CA LEU A 437 112.75 17.18 11.15
C LEU A 437 113.58 18.35 10.61
N GLU A 438 112.96 19.50 10.34
CA GLU A 438 113.68 20.73 9.97
C GLU A 438 114.63 21.19 11.10
N ALA A 439 114.21 21.08 12.37
CA ALA A 439 115.06 21.38 13.53
C ALA A 439 116.21 20.37 13.75
N ARG A 440 116.15 19.18 13.14
CA ARG A 440 117.19 18.13 13.21
C ARG A 440 118.16 18.15 12.03
N LYS A 441 118.03 19.07 11.07
CA LYS A 441 119.07 19.27 10.04
C LYS A 441 120.36 19.76 10.72
N PRO A 442 121.50 19.05 10.58
CA PRO A 442 122.76 19.52 11.14
C PRO A 442 123.18 20.83 10.46
N ALA A 443 123.69 21.78 11.25
CA ALA A 443 124.25 23.03 10.73
C ALA A 443 125.34 22.73 9.68
N PRO A 444 125.41 23.49 8.56
CA PRO A 444 126.45 23.28 7.56
C PRO A 444 127.84 23.42 8.19
N GLN A 445 128.62 22.35 8.16
CA GLN A 445 130.04 22.39 8.53
C GLN A 445 130.78 23.28 7.54
N VAL A 446 131.15 24.48 7.98
CA VAL A 446 132.09 25.34 7.26
C VAL A 446 133.50 24.80 7.54
N VAL A 447 134.01 23.98 6.62
CA VAL A 447 135.42 23.59 6.60
C VAL A 447 136.22 24.80 6.09
N LYS A 448 136.98 25.43 6.98
CA LYS A 448 138.14 26.25 6.58
C LYS A 448 139.40 25.45 6.88
N ASN A 449 140.13 25.12 5.82
CA ASN A 449 141.47 24.55 5.79
C ASN A 449 142.31 25.46 4.89
N PRO A 450 143.62 25.60 5.13
CA PRO A 450 144.31 26.22 6.25
C PRO A 450 144.36 27.77 6.16
#